data_AF-A0A504YTD3-F1
#
_entry.id   AF-A0A504YTD3-F1
#
_cell.length_a   1.000
_cell.length_b   1.000
_cell.length_c   1.000
_cell.angle_alpha   90.00
_cell.angle_beta   90.00
_cell.angle_gamma   90.00
#
_symmetry.space_group_name_H-M   'P 1'
#
loop_
_entity.id
_entity.type
_entity.pdbx_description
1 polymer ?
#
loop_
_entity_poly.entity_id
_entity_poly.type
_entity_poly.pdbx_seq_one_letter_code
_entity_poly.pdbx_strand_id
1 'polypeptide(L)'
;MEEEDSNVRQQFIFINNLDCFVSKNVGKFLSTQIPGVPPEDMEADEQHVEERTSEPDGPPTPKKGCFIINGTLSHPQAKKPPFANVILDYHRKGQFYEHILKHDLIIYDVSSDPQQMAEAKWLAQLLAEDVEKFEYQKKLIVISNLMTWTSTKPNDPVSLFQPSDSTAIVG
;
A
#
# COMPACT_ATOMS: atom_id res chain seq x y z
N MET A 1 4.12 -21.78 35.23
CA MET A 1 3.87 -20.66 34.32
C MET A 1 4.22 -21.22 32.95
N GLU A 2 3.23 -21.84 32.32
CA GLU A 2 3.41 -22.44 31.00
C GLU A 2 3.35 -21.30 30.00
N GLU A 3 4.45 -21.01 29.32
CA GLU A 3 4.45 -20.16 28.14
C GLU A 3 3.60 -20.90 27.10
N GLU A 4 2.37 -20.44 26.88
CA GLU A 4 1.60 -20.81 25.70
C GLU A 4 2.40 -20.30 24.50
N ASP A 5 3.20 -21.20 23.90
CA ASP A 5 3.67 -21.09 22.54
C ASP A 5 2.43 -21.03 21.65
N SER A 6 1.85 -19.84 21.54
CA SER A 6 0.90 -19.52 20.49
C SER A 6 1.65 -19.75 19.18
N ASN A 7 1.45 -20.91 18.58
CA ASN A 7 2.04 -21.27 17.30
C ASN A 7 1.35 -20.42 16.22
N VAL A 8 1.66 -19.12 16.21
CA VAL A 8 1.12 -18.15 15.27
C VAL A 8 1.65 -18.55 13.91
N ARG A 9 0.73 -19.04 13.07
CA ARG A 9 1.06 -19.46 11.71
C ARG A 9 1.75 -18.31 10.99
N GLN A 10 2.93 -18.59 10.44
CA GLN A 10 3.66 -17.65 9.60
C GLN A 10 2.79 -17.21 8.42
N GLN A 11 2.55 -15.91 8.29
CA GLN A 11 1.77 -15.35 7.20
C GLN A 11 2.67 -14.74 6.13
N PHE A 12 2.36 -15.06 4.87
CA PHE A 12 3.07 -14.55 3.71
C PHE A 12 2.24 -13.50 2.98
N ILE A 13 2.83 -12.34 2.77
CA ILE A 13 2.21 -11.21 2.07
C ILE A 13 2.92 -11.01 0.74
N PHE A 14 2.15 -10.96 -0.35
CA PHE A 14 2.62 -10.50 -1.64
C PHE A 14 2.26 -9.02 -1.84
N ILE A 15 3.19 -8.20 -2.34
CA ILE A 15 2.94 -6.82 -2.75
C ILE A 15 3.58 -6.57 -4.12
N ASN A 16 2.83 -6.04 -5.10
CA ASN A 16 3.42 -5.69 -6.39
C ASN A 16 4.31 -4.43 -6.28
N ASN A 17 5.36 -4.37 -7.10
CA ASN A 17 6.22 -3.18 -7.27
C ASN A 17 6.72 -2.58 -5.94
N LEU A 18 7.41 -3.39 -5.12
CA LEU A 18 7.90 -3.03 -3.78
C LEU A 18 8.92 -1.88 -3.74
N ASP A 19 9.42 -1.46 -4.89
CA ASP A 19 10.26 -0.28 -5.10
C ASP A 19 9.46 1.02 -5.28
N CYS A 20 8.17 0.93 -5.60
CA CYS A 20 7.27 2.08 -5.69
C CYS A 20 6.83 2.59 -4.31
N PHE A 21 6.53 3.88 -4.20
CA PHE A 21 6.33 4.56 -2.92
C PHE A 21 5.27 3.89 -2.02
N VAL A 22 4.07 3.63 -2.53
CA VAL A 22 2.97 3.06 -1.73
C VAL A 22 3.33 1.65 -1.28
N SER A 23 3.62 0.76 -2.22
CA SER A 23 4.00 -0.62 -1.96
C SER A 23 5.20 -0.75 -1.01
N LYS A 24 6.21 0.12 -1.17
CA LYS A 24 7.40 0.15 -0.31
C LYS A 24 7.05 0.49 1.14
N ASN A 25 6.24 1.52 1.36
CA ASN A 25 5.88 1.94 2.72
C ASN A 25 4.93 0.93 3.39
N VAL A 26 3.95 0.40 2.64
CA VAL A 26 3.07 -0.67 3.13
C VAL A 26 3.88 -1.92 3.49
N GLY A 27 4.79 -2.35 2.62
CA GLY A 27 5.66 -3.51 2.89
C GLY A 27 6.58 -3.29 4.09
N LYS A 28 7.21 -2.11 4.20
CA LYS A 28 8.05 -1.76 5.35
C LYS A 28 7.25 -1.81 6.65
N PHE A 29 6.06 -1.21 6.68
CA PHE A 29 5.21 -1.23 7.86
C PHE A 29 4.80 -2.65 8.24
N LEU A 30 4.26 -3.43 7.31
CA LEU A 30 3.80 -4.80 7.58
C LEU A 30 4.95 -5.72 8.02
N SER A 31 6.17 -5.50 7.54
CA SER A 31 7.34 -6.29 7.98
C SER A 31 7.68 -6.14 9.47
N THR A 32 7.14 -5.13 10.16
CA THR A 32 7.33 -4.93 11.60
C THR A 32 6.14 -5.40 12.42
N GLN A 33 5.04 -5.79 11.78
CA GLN A 33 3.79 -6.19 12.46
C GLN A 33 3.75 -7.70 12.71
N ILE A 34 3.14 -8.09 13.84
CA ILE A 34 2.91 -9.49 14.21
C ILE A 34 1.45 -9.85 13.86
N PRO A 35 1.21 -10.95 13.12
CA PRO A 35 -0.13 -11.44 12.84
C PRO A 35 -1.01 -11.56 14.08
N GLY A 36 -2.21 -10.99 14.05
CA GLY A 36 -3.20 -11.09 15.13
C GLY A 36 -2.98 -10.16 16.32
N VAL A 37 -1.85 -9.44 16.36
CA VAL A 37 -1.60 -8.38 17.35
C VAL A 37 -2.04 -7.06 16.74
N PRO A 38 -2.99 -6.32 17.34
CA PRO A 38 -3.31 -4.97 16.91
C PRO A 38 -2.04 -4.11 16.90
N PRO A 39 -1.87 -3.22 15.91
CA PRO A 39 -0.80 -2.23 16.01
C PRO A 39 -0.97 -1.45 17.32
N GLU A 40 0.12 -1.20 18.04
CA GLU A 40 0.09 -0.26 19.16
C GLU A 40 -0.48 1.05 18.64
N ASP A 41 -1.38 1.67 19.41
CA ASP A 41 -2.04 2.91 19.03
C ASP A 41 -0.97 3.95 18.69
N MET A 42 -0.76 4.16 17.39
CA MET A 42 -0.05 5.33 16.88
C MET A 42 -1.00 6.49 17.12
N GLU A 43 -1.06 6.98 18.36
CA GLU A 43 -1.73 8.23 18.67
C GLU A 43 -1.25 9.27 17.66
N ALA A 44 -2.22 9.93 17.03
CA ALA A 44 -2.05 10.79 15.88
C ALA A 44 -1.04 11.92 16.12
N ASP A 45 0.23 11.70 15.76
CA ASP A 45 1.22 12.77 15.70
C ASP A 45 1.18 13.43 14.31
N GLU A 46 0.03 14.05 14.00
CA GLU A 46 -0.10 15.03 12.93
C GLU A 46 0.54 16.38 13.38
N GLN A 47 1.84 16.39 13.69
CA GLN A 47 2.74 17.56 13.73
C GLN A 47 4.08 17.21 14.40
N HIS A 48 5.06 16.74 13.63
CA HIS A 48 6.41 17.31 13.65
C HIS A 48 7.28 16.71 12.55
N VAL A 49 7.68 17.59 11.63
CA VAL A 49 8.88 17.43 10.84
C VAL A 49 10.06 17.69 11.78
N GLU A 50 10.92 16.69 11.91
CA GLU A 50 12.25 16.70 12.55
C GLU A 50 12.31 16.83 14.09
N GLU A 51 12.52 15.69 14.76
CA GLU A 51 13.67 15.61 15.67
C GLU A 51 14.32 14.22 15.60
N ARG A 52 15.58 14.23 15.17
CA ARG A 52 16.43 13.06 14.96
C ARG A 52 16.87 12.52 16.32
N THR A 53 16.29 11.42 16.77
CA THR A 53 17.01 10.51 17.67
C THR A 53 17.69 9.46 16.81
N SER A 54 19.01 9.51 16.85
CA SER A 54 19.95 8.67 16.11
C SER A 54 19.77 7.19 16.48
N GLU A 55 18.98 6.49 15.68
CA GLU A 55 19.06 5.03 15.57
C GLU A 55 20.20 4.65 14.62
N PRO A 56 20.95 3.57 14.88
CA PRO A 56 22.04 3.16 14.02
C PRO A 56 21.52 2.89 12.60
N ASP A 57 22.29 3.38 11.63
CA ASP A 57 22.03 3.44 10.18
C ASP A 57 22.02 2.04 9.53
N GLY A 58 21.20 1.14 10.07
CA GLY A 58 21.02 -0.23 9.63
C GLY A 58 19.56 -0.47 9.24
N PRO A 59 19.29 -1.19 8.14
CA PRO A 59 17.92 -1.55 7.80
C PRO A 59 17.32 -2.39 8.94
N PRO A 60 16.06 -2.15 9.36
CA PRO A 60 15.40 -2.99 10.33
C PRO A 60 15.34 -4.41 9.76
N THR A 61 16.14 -5.31 10.32
CA THR A 61 16.08 -6.73 9.99
C THR A 61 14.72 -7.26 10.46
N PRO A 62 14.04 -8.09 9.64
CA PRO A 62 12.73 -8.61 10.00
C PRO A 62 12.78 -9.33 11.36
N LYS A 63 11.97 -8.88 12.31
CA LYS A 63 11.83 -9.50 13.62
C LYS A 63 11.17 -10.88 13.46
N LYS A 64 11.58 -11.87 14.26
CA LYS A 64 10.97 -13.21 14.24
C LYS A 64 9.47 -13.09 14.56
N GLY A 65 8.63 -13.80 13.81
CA GLY A 65 7.17 -13.82 14.01
C GLY A 65 6.40 -12.72 13.26
N CYS A 66 7.07 -11.79 12.58
CA CYS A 66 6.41 -10.79 11.75
C CYS A 66 5.95 -11.34 10.39
N PHE A 67 5.12 -10.56 9.68
CA PHE A 67 4.73 -10.89 8.32
C PHE A 67 5.95 -11.02 7.39
N ILE A 68 5.96 -12.05 6.54
CA ILE A 68 6.97 -12.22 5.51
C ILE A 68 6.51 -11.52 4.23
N ILE A 69 7.26 -10.51 3.81
CA ILE A 69 6.94 -9.70 2.64
C ILE A 69 7.67 -10.24 1.41
N ASN A 70 6.92 -10.69 0.43
CA ASN A 70 7.40 -11.01 -0.91
C ASN A 70 6.77 -10.05 -1.91
N GLY A 71 7.35 -9.92 -3.09
CA GLY A 71 6.79 -9.02 -4.09
C GLY A 71 7.52 -9.00 -5.39
N THR A 72 7.21 -8.02 -6.21
CA THR A 72 7.87 -7.75 -7.50
C THR A 72 8.55 -6.39 -7.47
N LEU A 73 9.34 -6.10 -8.49
CA LEU A 73 9.92 -4.76 -8.70
C LEU A 73 9.34 -4.18 -9.99
N SER A 74 9.13 -2.87 -10.02
CA SER A 74 8.66 -2.15 -11.19
C SER A 74 9.68 -2.21 -12.34
N HIS A 75 10.96 -2.30 -12.01
CA HIS A 75 12.05 -2.44 -12.97
C HIS A 75 13.01 -3.56 -12.54
N PRO A 76 13.52 -4.40 -13.47
CA PRO A 76 14.45 -5.48 -13.15
C PRO A 76 15.76 -5.03 -12.48
N GLN A 77 16.17 -3.78 -12.71
CA GLN A 77 17.39 -3.19 -12.14
C GLN A 77 17.14 -2.46 -10.81
N ALA A 78 15.88 -2.39 -10.35
CA ALA A 78 15.57 -1.73 -9.09
C ALA A 78 16.20 -2.48 -7.91
N LYS A 79 16.59 -1.73 -6.88
CA LYS A 79 17.19 -2.34 -5.68
C LYS A 79 16.11 -3.01 -4.86
N LYS A 80 16.29 -4.31 -4.59
CA LYS A 80 15.48 -5.06 -3.63
C LYS A 80 15.44 -4.32 -2.27
N PRO A 81 14.25 -3.99 -1.73
CA PRO A 81 14.14 -3.44 -0.39
C PRO A 81 14.62 -4.43 0.69
N PRO A 82 15.26 -3.95 1.77
CA PRO A 82 15.88 -4.84 2.76
C PRO A 82 14.86 -5.66 3.58
N PHE A 83 13.63 -5.17 3.72
CA PHE A 83 12.54 -5.87 4.40
C PHE A 83 11.90 -6.97 3.52
N ALA A 84 12.17 -6.98 2.22
CA ALA A 84 11.60 -7.96 1.31
C ALA A 84 12.35 -9.29 1.45
N ASN A 85 11.62 -10.38 1.67
CA ASN A 85 12.16 -11.72 1.75
C ASN A 85 12.50 -12.24 0.34
N VAL A 86 11.55 -12.26 -0.59
CA VAL A 86 11.75 -12.71 -1.98
C VAL A 86 11.21 -11.68 -2.97
N ILE A 87 11.96 -11.46 -4.06
CA ILE A 87 11.48 -10.77 -5.26
C ILE A 87 11.18 -11.81 -6.32
N LEU A 88 9.94 -11.83 -6.79
CA LEU A 88 9.46 -12.71 -7.85
C LEU A 88 9.62 -12.03 -9.21
N ASP A 89 9.92 -12.82 -10.24
CA ASP A 89 10.04 -12.37 -11.62
C ASP A 89 8.83 -12.83 -12.45
N TYR A 90 8.36 -11.93 -13.31
CA TYR A 90 7.21 -12.09 -14.21
C TYR A 90 7.48 -12.94 -15.45
N HIS A 91 8.73 -13.32 -15.74
CA HIS A 91 9.09 -13.96 -17.02
C HIS A 91 8.28 -15.25 -17.33
N ARG A 92 7.64 -15.88 -16.33
CA ARG A 92 6.71 -17.00 -16.52
C ARG A 92 5.46 -16.88 -15.64
N LYS A 93 4.34 -16.44 -16.23
CA LYS A 93 3.03 -16.30 -15.55
C LYS A 93 2.56 -17.54 -14.78
N GLY A 94 2.79 -18.74 -15.32
CA GLY A 94 2.42 -20.00 -14.64
C GLY A 94 3.18 -20.21 -13.32
N GLN A 95 4.50 -20.02 -13.36
CA GLN A 95 5.35 -20.13 -12.16
C GLN A 95 5.04 -19.01 -11.17
N PHE A 96 4.77 -17.80 -11.66
CA PHE A 96 4.37 -16.67 -10.84
C PHE A 96 3.08 -16.95 -10.04
N TYR A 97 2.07 -17.53 -10.69
CA TYR A 97 0.80 -17.88 -10.05
C TYR A 97 0.99 -18.94 -8.94
N GLU A 98 1.76 -19.99 -9.18
CA GLU A 98 2.08 -21.01 -8.16
C GLU A 98 2.76 -20.40 -6.93
N HIS A 99 3.56 -19.34 -7.12
CA HIS A 99 4.14 -18.61 -6.00
C HIS A 99 3.10 -17.75 -5.30
N ILE A 100 2.27 -17.00 -6.04
CA ILE A 100 1.20 -16.18 -5.44
C ILE A 100 0.24 -17.03 -4.60
N LEU A 101 -0.13 -18.23 -5.05
CA LEU A 101 -1.00 -19.13 -4.30
C LEU A 101 -0.47 -19.55 -2.93
N LYS A 102 0.83 -19.42 -2.66
CA LYS A 102 1.40 -19.68 -1.34
C LYS A 102 1.19 -18.53 -0.35
N HIS A 103 0.77 -17.36 -0.83
CA HIS A 103 0.56 -16.17 0.00
C HIS A 103 -0.86 -16.15 0.59
N ASP A 104 -0.98 -15.61 1.79
CA ASP A 104 -2.23 -15.46 2.53
C ASP A 104 -2.92 -14.12 2.22
N LEU A 105 -2.10 -13.08 2.03
CA LEU A 105 -2.54 -11.73 1.69
C LEU A 105 -1.79 -11.25 0.44
N ILE A 106 -2.54 -10.70 -0.50
CA ILE A 106 -2.05 -10.21 -1.78
C ILE A 106 -2.48 -8.74 -1.87
N ILE A 107 -1.52 -7.85 -2.10
CA ILE A 107 -1.73 -6.41 -2.20
C ILE A 107 -1.26 -5.93 -3.57
N TYR A 108 -2.15 -5.26 -4.30
CA TYR A 108 -1.84 -4.64 -5.59
C TYR A 108 -2.08 -3.13 -5.54
N ASP A 109 -1.02 -2.35 -5.71
CA ASP A 109 -1.12 -0.94 -6.08
C ASP A 109 -1.27 -0.80 -7.60
N VAL A 110 -2.43 -0.28 -8.00
CA VAL A 110 -2.79 0.01 -9.40
C VAL A 110 -2.92 1.52 -9.64
N SER A 111 -2.59 2.35 -8.65
CA SER A 111 -2.73 3.81 -8.72
C SER A 111 -1.77 4.46 -9.71
N SER A 112 -0.57 3.88 -9.85
CA SER A 112 0.54 4.48 -10.61
C SER A 112 0.72 3.90 -12.01
N ASP A 113 0.41 2.61 -12.21
CA ASP A 113 0.61 1.92 -13.48
C ASP A 113 -0.68 1.19 -13.93
N PRO A 114 -1.32 1.63 -15.04
CA PRO A 114 -2.50 0.98 -15.59
C PRO A 114 -2.31 -0.48 -15.99
N GLN A 115 -1.08 -0.92 -16.29
CA GLN A 115 -0.81 -2.32 -16.62
C GLN A 115 -1.06 -3.24 -15.42
N GLN A 116 -0.82 -2.74 -14.20
CA GLN A 116 -1.09 -3.45 -12.96
C GLN A 116 -2.58 -3.71 -12.75
N MET A 117 -3.46 -2.84 -13.28
CA MET A 117 -4.91 -3.05 -13.22
C MET A 117 -5.33 -4.32 -13.97
N ALA A 118 -4.80 -4.51 -15.19
CA ALA A 118 -5.11 -5.68 -16.00
C ALA A 118 -4.61 -6.97 -15.32
N GLU A 119 -3.45 -6.91 -14.68
CA GLU A 119 -2.89 -8.02 -13.92
C GLU A 119 -3.69 -8.34 -12.66
N ALA A 120 -4.01 -7.33 -11.84
CA ALA A 120 -4.81 -7.50 -10.64
C ALA A 120 -6.18 -8.11 -10.98
N LYS A 121 -6.78 -7.70 -12.10
CA LYS A 121 -8.02 -8.30 -12.62
C LYS A 121 -7.83 -9.77 -13.00
N TRP A 122 -6.78 -10.08 -13.77
CA TRP A 122 -6.47 -11.46 -14.16
C TRP A 122 -6.24 -12.34 -12.94
N LEU A 123 -5.50 -11.85 -11.94
CA LEU A 123 -5.26 -12.57 -10.71
C LEU A 123 -6.53 -12.76 -9.89
N ALA A 124 -7.40 -11.75 -9.81
CA ALA A 124 -8.69 -11.86 -9.12
C ALA A 124 -9.59 -12.93 -9.75
N GLN A 125 -9.61 -13.03 -11.08
CA GLN A 125 -10.35 -14.06 -11.80
C GLN A 125 -9.81 -15.46 -11.47
N LEU A 126 -8.49 -15.63 -11.53
CA LEU A 126 -7.84 -16.90 -11.18
C LEU A 126 -8.07 -17.30 -9.72
N LEU A 127 -8.00 -16.36 -8.78
CA LEU A 127 -8.27 -16.63 -7.37
C LEU A 127 -9.73 -17.04 -7.14
N ALA A 128 -10.67 -16.48 -7.91
CA ALA A 128 -12.08 -16.85 -7.84
C ALA A 128 -12.34 -18.25 -8.41
N GLU A 129 -11.65 -18.64 -9.49
CA GLU A 129 -11.76 -19.98 -10.08
C GLU A 129 -11.20 -21.07 -9.16
N ASP A 130 -10.13 -20.77 -8.42
CA ASP A 130 -9.43 -21.73 -7.56
C ASP A 130 -9.84 -21.65 -6.07
N VAL A 131 -10.91 -20.92 -5.75
CA VAL A 131 -11.35 -20.69 -4.35
C VAL A 131 -11.60 -21.99 -3.57
N GLU A 132 -12.11 -23.03 -4.25
CA GLU A 132 -12.39 -24.34 -3.64
C GLU A 132 -11.12 -25.13 -3.29
N LYS A 133 -9.98 -24.79 -3.91
CA LYS A 133 -8.69 -25.47 -3.71
C LYS A 133 -7.91 -24.91 -2.53
N PHE A 134 -8.37 -23.79 -1.93
CA PHE A 134 -7.63 -23.13 -0.87
C PHE A 134 -7.93 -23.75 0.50
N GLU A 135 -6.89 -24.23 1.16
CA GLU A 135 -6.97 -24.71 2.55
C GLU A 135 -7.34 -23.59 3.55
N TYR A 136 -7.08 -22.32 3.17
CA TYR A 136 -7.26 -21.16 4.03
C TYR A 136 -7.77 -19.96 3.24
N GLN A 137 -8.45 -19.05 3.94
CA GLN A 137 -8.94 -17.81 3.35
C GLN A 137 -7.79 -16.96 2.80
N LYS A 138 -7.88 -16.60 1.52
CA LYS A 138 -6.99 -15.62 0.87
C LYS A 138 -7.63 -14.24 0.87
N LYS A 139 -6.80 -13.21 1.05
CA LYS A 139 -7.23 -11.81 0.98
C LYS A 139 -6.54 -11.12 -0.18
N LEU A 140 -7.32 -10.43 -1.01
CA LEU A 140 -6.82 -9.58 -2.09
C LEU A 140 -7.21 -8.13 -1.77
N ILE A 141 -6.22 -7.25 -1.67
CA ILE A 141 -6.41 -5.80 -1.47
C ILE A 141 -5.88 -5.10 -2.73
N VAL A 142 -6.73 -4.28 -3.35
CA VAL A 142 -6.35 -3.45 -4.50
C VAL A 142 -6.39 -1.98 -4.08
N ILE A 143 -5.23 -1.33 -4.15
CA ILE A 143 -5.06 0.10 -3.87
C ILE A 143 -5.18 0.84 -5.20
N SER A 144 -6.21 1.66 -5.34
CA SER A 144 -6.44 2.53 -6.49
C SER A 144 -6.45 4.00 -6.05
N ASN A 145 -6.42 4.91 -7.04
CA ASN A 145 -6.68 6.32 -6.81
C ASN A 145 -8.08 6.70 -7.33
N LEU A 146 -8.80 7.51 -6.56
CA LEU A 146 -9.92 8.29 -7.06
C LEU A 146 -9.42 9.73 -7.16
N MET A 147 -9.26 10.24 -8.39
CA MET A 147 -8.95 11.66 -8.60
C MET A 147 -10.19 12.49 -8.27
N THR A 148 -10.46 12.75 -6.99
CA THR A 148 -11.69 13.43 -6.56
C THR A 148 -11.60 14.96 -6.52
N TRP A 149 -10.65 15.60 -7.24
CA TRP A 149 -10.42 17.05 -7.13
C TRP A 149 -10.36 17.85 -8.45
N THR A 150 -10.80 17.31 -9.59
CA THR A 150 -10.76 18.05 -10.88
C THR A 150 -12.11 18.54 -11.40
N SER A 151 -13.11 18.69 -10.53
CA SER A 151 -14.31 19.48 -10.86
C SER A 151 -14.84 20.23 -9.65
N THR A 152 -13.96 21.02 -9.02
CA THR A 152 -14.47 22.24 -8.38
C THR A 152 -14.78 23.21 -9.51
N LYS A 153 -16.08 23.45 -9.78
CA LYS A 153 -16.47 24.66 -10.51
C LYS A 153 -15.74 25.83 -9.86
N PRO A 154 -15.04 26.71 -10.60
CA PRO A 154 -14.57 27.94 -10.01
C PRO A 154 -15.80 28.64 -9.41
N ASN A 155 -15.73 28.95 -8.12
CA ASN A 155 -16.79 29.67 -7.42
C ASN A 155 -16.95 31.00 -8.17
N ASP A 156 -18.11 31.24 -8.78
CA ASP A 156 -18.39 32.51 -9.43
C ASP A 156 -18.04 33.64 -8.45
N PRO A 157 -17.21 34.63 -8.83
CA PRO A 157 -16.87 35.70 -7.94
C PRO A 157 -18.16 36.46 -7.62
N VAL A 158 -18.52 36.41 -6.34
CA VAL A 158 -19.59 37.21 -5.73
C VAL A 158 -19.48 38.63 -6.27
N SER A 159 -20.52 39.09 -6.97
CA SER A 159 -20.63 40.47 -7.44
C SER A 159 -20.75 41.40 -6.23
N LEU A 160 -19.60 41.75 -5.64
CA LEU A 160 -19.48 42.72 -4.57
C LEU A 160 -19.13 44.07 -5.20
N PHE A 161 -20.09 44.99 -5.11
CA PHE A 161 -19.96 46.45 -5.18
C PHE A 161 -19.77 47.13 -6.55
N GLN A 162 -20.82 47.86 -6.98
CA GLN A 162 -20.63 49.26 -7.36
C GLN A 162 -21.41 50.15 -6.37
N PRO A 163 -20.75 51.00 -5.59
CA PRO A 163 -21.41 52.08 -4.86
C PRO A 163 -21.64 53.23 -5.85
N SER A 164 -22.89 53.62 -6.09
CA SER A 164 -23.18 54.90 -6.75
C SER A 164 -23.35 55.97 -5.69
N ASP A 165 -22.23 56.50 -5.17
CA ASP A 165 -22.27 57.71 -4.36
C ASP A 165 -22.14 58.97 -5.24
N SER A 166 -23.29 59.63 -5.37
CA SER A 166 -23.53 61.06 -5.12
C SER A 166 -22.90 62.16 -6.01
N THR A 167 -23.81 62.81 -6.77
CA THR A 167 -24.10 64.26 -6.80
C THR A 167 -23.03 65.28 -7.23
N ALA A 168 -23.28 66.00 -8.33
CA ALA A 168 -23.18 67.48 -8.42
C ALA A 168 -23.71 68.04 -9.77
N ILE A 169 -24.82 68.81 -9.67
CA ILE A 169 -25.19 70.09 -10.33
C ILE A 169 -24.59 70.52 -11.70
N VAL A 170 -25.45 71.02 -12.60
CA VAL A 170 -25.59 72.39 -13.18
C VAL A 170 -26.03 72.29 -14.66
N GLY A 171 -27.15 72.93 -15.02
CA GLY A 171 -27.62 73.12 -16.40
C GLY A 171 -29.12 73.39 -16.47
#